data_AF-A0AAE7UUC4-F1
#
_entry.id   AF-A0AAE7UUC4-F1
#
_cell.length_a   1.000
_cell.length_b   1.000
_cell.length_c   1.000
_cell.angle_alpha   90.00
_cell.angle_beta   90.00
_cell.angle_gamma   90.00
#
_symmetry.space_group_name_H-M   'P 1'
#
loop_
_entity.id
_entity.type
_entity.pdbx_description
1 polymer ?
#
loop_
_entity_poly.entity_id
_entity_poly.type
_entity_poly.pdbx_seq_one_letter_code
_entity_poly.pdbx_strand_id
1 'polypeptide(L)'
;MRRAEVSNDLKDLAFDFLYFFSRFEYALKANQYLKKEGVGQPAEAGWQKFRDRWQDEYKVSIAAKALIAANPKKQIVGEDCSLDFKPTALDHLSTLGQVISHCQTVRNNLFHGGKSGPKGFDSPERTKELLPLVLTVLAELAVSCDLNNDYTGYY
;
A
#
# COMPACT_ATOMS: atom_id res chain seq x y z
N MET A 1 -19.69 1.39 -4.37
CA MET A 1 -19.54 1.82 -5.76
C MET A 1 -19.74 0.63 -6.67
N ARG A 2 -20.77 0.66 -7.50
CA ARG A 2 -20.99 -0.31 -8.58
C ARG A 2 -19.99 -0.03 -9.69
N ARG A 3 -19.62 -1.05 -10.47
CA ARG A 3 -18.67 -0.90 -11.59
C ARG A 3 -19.05 0.21 -12.57
N ALA A 4 -20.34 0.41 -12.82
CA ALA A 4 -20.85 1.44 -13.72
C ALA A 4 -20.68 2.88 -13.18
N GLU A 5 -20.47 3.04 -11.88
CA GLU A 5 -20.31 4.35 -11.21
C GLU A 5 -18.83 4.79 -11.17
N VAL A 6 -17.91 3.93 -11.58
CA VAL A 6 -16.46 4.22 -11.60
C VAL A 6 -16.12 5.00 -12.87
N SER A 7 -15.62 6.23 -12.74
CA SER A 7 -15.11 7.02 -13.88
C SER A 7 -13.93 6.32 -14.57
N ASN A 8 -13.74 6.54 -15.87
CA ASN A 8 -12.62 5.93 -16.60
C ASN A 8 -11.26 6.30 -15.98
N ASP A 9 -11.05 7.56 -15.61
CA ASP A 9 -9.83 7.99 -14.91
C ASP A 9 -9.56 7.21 -13.62
N LEU A 10 -10.60 6.80 -12.89
CA LEU A 10 -10.44 6.00 -11.67
C LEU A 10 -10.16 4.54 -12.00
N LYS A 11 -10.63 4.03 -13.15
CA LYS A 11 -10.27 2.69 -13.62
C LYS A 11 -8.80 2.65 -14.02
N ASP A 12 -8.34 3.65 -14.77
CA ASP A 12 -6.94 3.75 -15.22
C ASP A 12 -6.02 3.89 -14.02
N LEU A 13 -6.34 4.80 -13.08
CA LEU A 13 -5.58 4.97 -11.85
C LEU A 13 -5.58 3.70 -10.96
N ALA A 14 -6.70 2.99 -10.87
CA ALA A 14 -6.77 1.72 -10.14
C ALA A 14 -5.97 0.61 -10.84
N PHE A 15 -5.91 0.62 -12.17
CA PHE A 15 -5.07 -0.29 -12.95
C PHE A 15 -3.59 0.00 -12.72
N ASP A 16 -3.16 1.26 -12.85
CA ASP A 16 -1.78 1.68 -12.57
C ASP A 16 -1.39 1.31 -11.14
N PHE A 17 -2.26 1.58 -10.17
CA PHE A 17 -2.06 1.18 -8.79
C PHE A 17 -1.86 -0.32 -8.66
N LEU A 18 -2.75 -1.14 -9.25
CA LEU A 18 -2.62 -2.60 -9.22
C LEU A 18 -1.29 -3.04 -9.82
N TYR A 19 -0.96 -2.51 -11.00
CA TYR A 19 0.23 -2.84 -11.76
C TYR A 19 1.49 -2.54 -10.96
N PHE A 20 1.68 -1.28 -10.54
CA PHE A 20 2.89 -0.84 -9.86
C PHE A 20 3.01 -1.38 -8.43
N PHE A 21 1.90 -1.55 -7.70
CA PHE A 21 1.95 -2.22 -6.41
C PHE A 21 2.43 -3.68 -6.58
N SER A 22 1.90 -4.38 -7.58
CA SER A 22 2.31 -5.76 -7.89
C SER A 22 3.77 -5.84 -8.36
N ARG A 23 4.24 -4.87 -9.15
CA ARG A 23 5.66 -4.75 -9.54
C ARG A 23 6.56 -4.51 -8.34
N PHE A 24 6.15 -3.69 -7.39
CA PHE A 24 6.92 -3.47 -6.17
C PHE A 24 7.02 -4.77 -5.35
N GLU A 25 5.91 -5.49 -5.16
CA GLU A 25 5.94 -6.80 -4.49
C GLU A 25 6.79 -7.85 -5.24
N TYR A 26 6.80 -7.80 -6.57
CA TYR A 26 7.73 -8.60 -7.37
C TYR A 26 9.18 -8.20 -7.10
N ALA A 27 9.51 -6.90 -7.15
CA ALA A 27 10.86 -6.39 -6.92
C ALA A 27 11.37 -6.79 -5.53
N LEU A 28 10.51 -6.76 -4.50
CA LEU A 28 10.85 -7.28 -3.18
C LEU A 28 11.30 -8.75 -3.24
N LYS A 29 10.53 -9.61 -3.91
CA LYS A 29 10.85 -11.04 -4.03
C LYS A 29 12.12 -11.28 -4.85
N ALA A 30 12.28 -10.59 -5.97
CA ALA A 30 13.45 -10.69 -6.84
C ALA A 30 14.75 -10.31 -6.09
N ASN A 31 14.65 -9.36 -5.16
CA ASN A 31 15.74 -8.89 -4.32
C ASN A 31 15.79 -9.59 -2.95
N GLN A 32 15.23 -10.80 -2.83
CA GLN A 32 15.29 -11.66 -1.63
C GLN A 32 14.67 -11.06 -0.36
N TYR A 33 13.84 -10.03 -0.49
CA TYR A 33 12.94 -9.60 0.57
C TYR A 33 11.72 -10.53 0.55
N LEU A 34 11.92 -11.74 1.07
CA LEU A 34 10.88 -12.76 1.19
C LEU A 34 10.30 -12.77 2.61
N LYS A 35 9.00 -13.04 2.72
CA LYS A 35 8.33 -13.25 4.02
C LYS A 35 8.74 -14.58 4.66
N LYS A 36 9.05 -15.58 3.85
CA LYS A 36 9.52 -16.92 4.24
C LYS A 36 10.61 -17.38 3.26
N GLU A 37 11.65 -18.03 3.77
CA GLU A 37 12.84 -18.41 2.98
C GLU A 37 13.08 -19.92 2.91
N GLY A 38 12.23 -20.74 3.54
CA GLY A 38 12.35 -22.20 3.50
C GLY A 38 12.07 -22.78 2.12
N VAL A 39 12.87 -23.77 1.70
CA VAL A 39 12.65 -24.50 0.44
C VAL A 39 11.23 -25.08 0.41
N GLY A 40 10.52 -24.86 -0.72
CA GLY A 40 9.14 -25.32 -0.91
C GLY A 40 8.06 -24.42 -0.28
N GLN A 41 8.42 -23.33 0.40
CA GLN A 41 7.45 -22.35 0.90
C GLN A 41 6.97 -21.40 -0.21
N PRO A 42 5.76 -20.81 -0.08
CA PRO A 42 5.31 -19.76 -0.98
C PRO A 42 6.24 -18.54 -0.99
N ALA A 43 6.61 -18.08 -2.18
CA ALA A 43 7.41 -16.86 -2.36
C ALA A 43 6.52 -15.61 -2.20
N GLU A 44 6.26 -15.22 -0.95
CA GLU A 44 5.51 -14.02 -0.58
C GLU A 44 6.45 -12.82 -0.37
N ALA A 45 6.00 -11.61 -0.73
CA ALA A 45 6.76 -10.38 -0.53
C ALA A 45 7.00 -10.07 0.95
N GLY A 46 8.26 -9.85 1.31
CA GLY A 46 8.75 -9.63 2.67
C GLY A 46 8.86 -8.15 3.04
N TRP A 47 7.73 -7.45 3.09
CA TRP A 47 7.66 -6.04 3.50
C TRP A 47 8.34 -5.73 4.83
N GLN A 48 8.26 -6.66 5.78
CA GLN A 48 8.92 -6.57 7.09
C GLN A 48 10.45 -6.57 6.95
N LYS A 49 11.01 -7.52 6.19
CA LYS A 49 12.45 -7.62 5.92
C LYS A 49 12.96 -6.40 5.15
N PHE A 50 12.18 -5.90 4.20
CA PHE A 50 12.47 -4.66 3.48
C PHE A 50 12.54 -3.45 4.43
N ARG A 51 11.54 -3.29 5.30
CA ARG A 51 11.51 -2.21 6.30
C ARG A 51 12.75 -2.27 7.20
N ASP A 52 13.03 -3.43 7.78
CA ASP A 52 14.11 -3.58 8.74
C ASP A 52 15.47 -3.27 8.12
N ARG A 53 15.64 -3.52 6.81
CA ARG A 53 16.85 -3.16 6.06
C ARG A 53 17.02 -1.66 5.86
N TRP A 54 15.95 -0.94 5.53
CA TRP A 54 16.02 0.42 5.00
C TRP A 54 15.54 1.51 5.97
N GLN A 55 14.94 1.14 7.11
CA GLN A 55 14.31 2.11 8.00
C GLN A 55 15.26 3.18 8.55
N ASP A 56 16.53 2.85 8.78
CA ASP A 56 17.53 3.78 9.32
C ASP A 56 18.06 4.75 8.25
N GLU A 57 18.00 4.36 6.98
CA GLU A 57 18.43 5.16 5.83
C GLU A 57 17.27 5.95 5.19
N TYR A 58 16.03 5.64 5.58
CA TYR A 58 14.83 6.17 4.96
C TYR A 58 14.65 7.68 5.21
N LYS A 59 14.55 8.44 4.13
CA LYS A 59 14.24 9.87 4.14
C LYS A 59 12.80 10.09 3.70
N VAL A 60 11.99 10.62 4.61
CA VAL A 60 10.56 10.84 4.35
C VAL A 60 10.35 11.90 3.26
N SER A 61 9.63 11.53 2.19
CA SER A 61 9.27 12.43 1.09
C SER A 61 8.02 13.25 1.38
N ILE A 62 7.69 14.20 0.49
CA ILE A 62 6.44 14.99 0.57
C ILE A 62 5.22 14.06 0.43
N ALA A 63 5.25 13.14 -0.54
CA ALA A 63 4.18 12.17 -0.76
C ALA A 63 3.99 11.25 0.46
N ALA A 64 5.09 10.78 1.06
CA ALA A 64 5.04 9.98 2.28
C ALA A 64 4.44 10.73 3.47
N LYS A 65 4.81 12.01 3.68
CA LYS A 65 4.19 12.86 4.72
C LYS A 65 2.69 13.04 4.48
N ALA A 66 2.30 13.30 3.23
CA ALA A 66 0.89 13.45 2.87
C ALA A 66 0.11 12.15 3.10
N LEU A 67 0.70 10.99 2.77
CA LEU A 67 0.08 9.69 3.00
C LEU A 67 -0.11 9.38 4.50
N ILE A 68 0.90 9.68 5.34
CA ILE A 68 0.79 9.55 6.80
C ILE A 68 -0.31 10.48 7.33
N ALA A 69 -0.29 11.75 6.92
CA ALA A 69 -1.29 12.74 7.35
C ALA A 69 -2.72 12.37 6.90
N ALA A 70 -2.84 11.70 5.75
CA ALA A 70 -4.12 11.19 5.26
C ALA A 70 -4.70 10.06 6.12
N ASN A 71 -3.87 9.39 6.94
CA ASN A 71 -4.22 8.37 7.92
C ASN A 71 -5.33 7.41 7.43
N PRO A 72 -5.09 6.64 6.35
CA PRO A 72 -6.08 5.69 5.87
C PRO A 72 -6.44 4.70 6.98
N LYS A 73 -7.74 4.53 7.21
CA LYS A 73 -8.26 3.62 8.24
C LYS A 73 -8.09 2.19 7.78
N LYS A 74 -7.72 1.33 8.72
CA LYS A 74 -7.65 -0.11 8.51
C LYS A 74 -8.98 -0.75 8.90
N GLN A 75 -9.46 -1.64 8.05
CA GLN A 75 -10.57 -2.51 8.38
C GLN A 75 -10.12 -3.55 9.41
N ILE A 76 -10.91 -3.68 10.47
CA ILE A 76 -10.67 -4.57 11.60
C ILE A 76 -11.93 -5.41 11.86
N VAL A 77 -11.75 -6.49 12.62
CA VAL A 77 -12.87 -7.28 13.12
C VAL A 77 -13.42 -6.59 14.36
N GLY A 78 -14.69 -6.18 14.31
CA GLY A 78 -15.45 -5.61 15.43
C GLY A 78 -16.18 -6.69 16.24
N GLU A 79 -17.07 -6.26 17.12
CA GLU A 79 -17.94 -7.15 17.90
C GLU A 79 -18.78 -8.05 16.96
N ASP A 80 -19.04 -9.28 17.40
CA ASP A 80 -19.82 -10.27 16.64
C ASP A 80 -19.32 -10.56 15.21
N CYS A 81 -18.00 -10.51 15.01
CA CYS A 81 -17.36 -10.69 13.69
C CYS A 81 -17.79 -9.65 12.64
N SER A 82 -18.30 -8.50 13.08
CA SER A 82 -18.60 -7.37 12.20
C SER A 82 -17.33 -6.75 11.63
N LEU A 83 -17.48 -5.95 10.57
CA LEU A 83 -16.39 -5.17 9.99
C LEU A 83 -16.44 -3.76 10.58
N ASP A 84 -15.36 -3.35 11.23
CA ASP A 84 -15.19 -2.00 11.75
C ASP A 84 -13.93 -1.33 11.16
N PHE A 85 -13.80 -0.02 11.32
CA PHE A 85 -12.71 0.78 10.78
C PHE A 85 -12.07 1.62 11.87
N LYS A 86 -10.78 1.39 12.12
CA LYS A 86 -10.00 2.16 13.09
C LYS A 86 -8.87 2.93 12.41
N PRO A 87 -8.55 4.15 12.88
CA PRO A 87 -7.27 4.78 12.55
C PRO A 87 -6.13 3.81 12.81
N THR A 88 -5.15 3.80 11.90
CA THR A 88 -4.05 2.86 12.05
C THR A 88 -3.09 3.42 13.10
N ALA A 89 -3.06 2.82 14.29
CA ALA A 89 -2.15 3.23 15.36
C ALA A 89 -0.73 2.74 15.03
N LEU A 90 0.06 3.59 14.37
CA LEU A 90 1.38 3.23 13.83
C LEU A 90 2.53 4.00 14.49
N ASP A 91 2.26 4.78 15.54
CA ASP A 91 3.26 5.63 16.20
C ASP A 91 4.46 4.85 16.78
N HIS A 92 4.27 3.56 17.05
CA HIS A 92 5.31 2.64 17.50
C HIS A 92 6.24 2.15 16.38
N LEU A 93 5.91 2.41 15.11
CA LEU A 93 6.72 2.03 13.95
C LEU A 93 7.65 3.16 13.53
N SER A 94 8.78 2.78 12.93
CA SER A 94 9.63 3.70 12.17
C SER A 94 8.82 4.39 11.06
N THR A 95 9.28 5.57 10.63
CA THR A 95 8.60 6.34 9.56
C THR A 95 8.39 5.51 8.30
N LEU A 96 9.37 4.69 7.91
CA LEU A 96 9.21 3.75 6.80
C LEU A 96 8.12 2.70 7.08
N GLY A 97 8.06 2.16 8.29
CA GLY A 97 7.01 1.24 8.71
C GLY A 97 5.61 1.83 8.64
N GLN A 98 5.45 3.10 9.02
CA GLN A 98 4.18 3.82 8.90
C GLN A 98 3.76 3.94 7.43
N VAL A 99 4.68 4.37 6.57
CA VAL A 99 4.46 4.52 5.13
C VAL A 99 4.06 3.20 4.47
N ILE A 100 4.80 2.13 4.72
CA ILE A 100 4.50 0.79 4.18
C ILE A 100 3.11 0.33 4.64
N SER A 101 2.81 0.48 5.94
CA SER A 101 1.53 0.08 6.52
C SER A 101 0.37 0.83 5.87
N HIS A 102 0.52 2.13 5.61
CA HIS A 102 -0.48 2.92 4.89
C HIS A 102 -0.61 2.50 3.43
N CYS A 103 0.48 2.24 2.71
CA CYS A 103 0.40 1.71 1.32
C CYS A 103 -0.39 0.40 1.26
N GLN A 104 -0.12 -0.54 2.17
CA GLN A 104 -0.84 -1.81 2.27
C GLN A 104 -2.31 -1.61 2.66
N THR A 105 -2.60 -0.63 3.53
CA THR A 105 -3.98 -0.29 3.92
C THR A 105 -4.76 0.26 2.72
N VAL A 106 -4.18 1.19 1.96
CA VAL A 106 -4.80 1.72 0.73
C VAL A 106 -5.06 0.60 -0.28
N ARG A 107 -4.10 -0.31 -0.48
CA ARG A 107 -4.27 -1.48 -1.35
C ARG A 107 -5.45 -2.34 -0.90
N ASN A 108 -5.55 -2.62 0.40
CA ASN A 108 -6.62 -3.47 0.93
C ASN A 108 -8.00 -2.79 0.79
N ASN A 109 -8.08 -1.49 1.10
CA ASN A 109 -9.32 -0.72 1.01
C ASN A 109 -9.81 -0.58 -0.44
N LEU A 110 -8.89 -0.39 -1.40
CA LEU A 110 -9.23 -0.27 -2.81
C LEU A 110 -9.93 -1.54 -3.34
N PHE A 111 -9.34 -2.73 -3.10
CA PHE A 111 -9.76 -3.98 -3.72
C PHE A 111 -10.79 -4.78 -2.93
N HIS A 112 -10.66 -4.83 -1.60
CA HIS A 112 -11.50 -5.70 -0.76
C HIS A 112 -12.67 -4.96 -0.11
N GLY A 113 -12.52 -3.65 0.08
CA GLY A 113 -13.59 -2.74 0.46
C GLY A 113 -14.24 -2.95 1.83
N GLY A 114 -14.95 -1.91 2.26
CA GLY A 114 -16.02 -1.90 3.27
C GLY A 114 -16.84 -0.62 3.10
N LYS A 115 -17.05 -0.27 1.81
CA LYS A 115 -17.38 1.05 1.27
C LYS A 115 -18.83 1.52 1.52
N SER A 116 -19.56 0.84 2.41
CA SER A 116 -21.02 0.96 2.59
C SER A 116 -21.45 1.38 3.99
N GLY A 117 -20.51 1.82 4.85
CA GLY A 117 -20.87 2.47 6.11
C GLY A 117 -21.55 3.83 5.88
N PRO A 118 -22.53 4.23 6.72
CA PRO A 118 -23.36 5.44 6.56
C PRO A 118 -22.61 6.78 6.56
N LYS A 119 -21.28 6.75 6.69
CA LYS A 119 -20.40 7.91 6.80
C LYS A 119 -19.50 8.11 5.57
N GLY A 120 -19.72 7.39 4.47
CA GLY A 120 -19.06 7.66 3.18
C GLY A 120 -17.52 7.54 3.22
N PHE A 121 -17.00 6.70 4.12
CA PHE A 121 -15.59 6.74 4.55
C PHE A 121 -14.54 6.37 3.50
N ASP A 122 -14.96 5.81 2.36
CA ASP A 122 -14.12 5.61 1.17
C ASP A 122 -14.91 6.06 -0.06
N SER A 123 -15.02 7.38 -0.22
CA SER A 123 -15.59 7.97 -1.42
C SER A 123 -14.64 7.78 -2.61
N PRO A 124 -15.15 7.74 -3.86
CA PRO A 124 -14.32 7.77 -5.05
C PRO A 124 -13.26 8.87 -5.02
N GLU A 125 -13.60 10.03 -4.45
CA GLU A 125 -12.72 11.20 -4.33
C GLU A 125 -11.55 10.90 -3.40
N ARG A 126 -11.81 10.31 -2.22
CA ARG A 126 -10.72 9.92 -1.31
C ARG A 126 -9.81 8.85 -1.92
N THR A 127 -10.38 7.94 -2.69
CA THR A 127 -9.59 6.97 -3.45
C THR A 127 -8.68 7.68 -4.46
N LYS A 128 -9.23 8.63 -5.24
CA LYS A 128 -8.46 9.44 -6.20
C LYS A 128 -7.34 10.26 -5.55
N GLU A 129 -7.48 10.66 -4.29
CA GLU A 129 -6.40 11.33 -3.53
C GLU A 129 -5.29 10.37 -3.07
N LEU A 130 -5.65 9.15 -2.65
CA LEU A 130 -4.70 8.22 -2.02
C LEU A 130 -3.87 7.43 -3.03
N LEU A 131 -4.45 7.01 -4.16
CA LEU A 131 -3.74 6.18 -5.14
C LEU A 131 -2.49 6.88 -5.71
N PRO A 132 -2.53 8.17 -6.12
CA PRO A 132 -1.35 8.86 -6.63
C PRO A 132 -0.25 9.02 -5.58
N LEU A 133 -0.61 9.21 -4.30
CA LEU A 133 0.35 9.28 -3.20
C LEU A 133 1.11 7.96 -3.06
N VAL A 134 0.39 6.83 -3.06
CA VAL A 134 1.01 5.51 -2.96
C VAL A 134 1.87 5.22 -4.19
N LEU A 135 1.40 5.50 -5.40
CA LEU A 135 2.18 5.33 -6.63
C LEU A 135 3.51 6.10 -6.57
N THR A 136 3.46 7.36 -6.14
CA THR A 136 4.65 8.21 -5.98
C THR A 136 5.59 7.62 -4.94
N VAL A 137 5.07 7.23 -3.77
CA VAL A 137 5.86 6.62 -2.70
C VAL A 137 6.54 5.32 -3.15
N LEU A 138 5.84 4.45 -3.87
CA LEU A 138 6.42 3.20 -4.37
C LEU A 138 7.55 3.46 -5.37
N ALA A 139 7.39 4.43 -6.27
CA ALA A 139 8.43 4.82 -7.20
C ALA A 139 9.66 5.42 -6.49
N GLU A 140 9.44 6.30 -5.51
CA GLU A 140 10.51 6.88 -4.67
C GLU A 140 11.27 5.79 -3.91
N LEU A 141 10.54 4.88 -3.24
CA LEU A 141 11.14 3.74 -2.54
C LEU A 141 11.92 2.83 -3.48
N ALA A 142 11.40 2.59 -4.69
CA ALA A 142 12.08 1.73 -5.65
C ALA A 142 13.44 2.31 -6.07
N VAL A 143 13.51 3.64 -6.25
CA VAL A 143 14.77 4.33 -6.55
C VAL A 143 15.69 4.36 -5.34
N SER A 144 15.20 4.74 -4.16
CA SER A 144 16.05 4.92 -2.98
C SER A 144 16.56 3.62 -2.36
N CYS A 145 15.92 2.49 -2.68
CA CYS A 145 16.21 1.18 -2.10
C CYS A 145 16.72 0.16 -3.13
N ASP A 146 17.28 0.64 -4.25
CA ASP A 146 17.90 -0.17 -5.31
C ASP A 146 16.97 -1.24 -5.95
N LEU A 147 15.65 -1.00 -5.97
CA LEU A 147 14.66 -1.89 -6.58
C LEU A 147 14.23 -1.44 -7.99
N ASN A 148 14.73 -0.31 -8.47
CA ASN A 148 14.18 0.38 -9.65
C ASN A 148 14.16 -0.50 -10.92
N ASN A 149 15.19 -1.32 -11.13
CA ASN A 149 15.26 -2.20 -12.30
C ASN A 149 14.14 -3.24 -12.32
N ASP A 150 13.87 -3.90 -11.18
CA ASP A 150 12.78 -4.86 -11.06
C ASP A 150 11.41 -4.18 -10.95
N TYR A 151 11.35 -2.97 -10.43
CA TYR A 151 10.11 -2.21 -10.34
C TYR A 151 9.62 -1.73 -11.72
N THR A 152 10.52 -1.23 -12.55
CA THR A 152 10.21 -0.66 -13.89
C THR A 152 10.39 -1.64 -15.04
N GLY A 153 10.94 -2.83 -14.78
CA GLY A 153 11.16 -3.86 -15.78
C GLY A 153 9.86 -4.35 -16.45
N TYR A 154 10.03 -5.01 -17.59
CA TYR A 154 8.92 -5.54 -18.39
C TYR A 154 8.19 -6.69 -17.70
N TYR A 155 6.91 -6.85 -18.06
CA TYR A 155 6.08 -8.00 -17.74
C TYR A 155 6.15 -9.03 -18.87
#